data_AF-A0A511AGJ2-F1
#
_entry.id   AF-A0A511AGJ2-F1
#
_cell.length_a   1.000
_cell.length_b   1.000
_cell.length_c   1.000
_cell.angle_alpha   90.00
_cell.angle_beta   90.00
_cell.angle_gamma   90.00
#
_symmetry.space_group_name_H-M   'P 1'
#
loop_
_entity.id
_entity.type
_entity.pdbx_description
1 polymer ?
#
loop_
_entity_poly.entity_id
_entity_poly.type
_entity_poly.pdbx_seq_one_letter_code
_entity_poly.pdbx_strand_id
1 'polypeptide(L)'
;MSKQPPIVAELGRPETPEETAARKAEFSKTYRAGQSFRNLIAALIITLAVVAVVIFGVPRGEPASEPQIDLPGIAADVESTMESPVVIPELGDFWRVNAAELQGGATTVWNITLAPADEDERGFIRIAQAFDADASWAPQLLDGTASTDTTRIGGLDWDVYALGGRTENNVSHAIGTQAGDDYILLYGSRSADSTAKLAESLIPQIRTISEAE
;
A
#
# COMPACT_ATOMS: atom_id res chain seq x y z
N MET A 1 6.48 -59.77 58.96
CA MET A 1 7.63 -60.14 58.12
C MET A 1 7.84 -59.05 57.08
N SER A 2 8.83 -58.18 57.24
CA SER A 2 9.17 -57.17 56.24
C SER A 2 9.88 -57.83 55.06
N LYS A 3 9.35 -57.64 53.85
CA LYS A 3 9.91 -58.17 52.61
C LYS A 3 11.27 -57.53 52.37
N GLN A 4 12.35 -58.32 52.36
CA GLN A 4 13.69 -57.81 52.07
C GLN A 4 13.73 -57.22 50.65
N PRO A 5 14.36 -56.03 50.48
CA PRO A 5 14.45 -55.39 49.18
C PRO A 5 15.27 -56.24 48.20
N PRO A 6 14.93 -56.21 46.90
CA PRO A 6 15.63 -56.99 45.89
C PRO A 6 17.10 -56.56 45.79
N ILE A 7 18.00 -57.54 45.68
CA ILE A 7 19.44 -57.31 45.49
C ILE A 7 19.65 -56.83 44.05
N VAL A 8 20.22 -55.64 43.89
CA VAL A 8 20.52 -55.08 42.57
C VAL A 8 21.85 -55.66 42.07
N ALA A 9 21.88 -56.12 40.82
CA ALA A 9 23.03 -56.84 40.25
C ALA A 9 24.34 -56.03 40.24
N GLU A 10 24.26 -54.70 40.21
CA GLU A 10 25.44 -53.82 40.18
C GLU A 10 25.98 -53.46 41.58
N LEU A 11 25.17 -53.57 42.63
CA LEU A 11 25.56 -53.25 44.01
C LEU A 11 25.96 -54.48 44.83
N GLY A 12 25.53 -55.68 44.45
CA GLY A 12 25.79 -56.92 45.19
C GLY A 12 25.18 -56.97 46.60
N ARG A 13 24.40 -55.95 46.98
CA ARG A 13 23.68 -55.81 48.26
C ARG A 13 22.27 -55.24 48.02
N PRO A 14 21.33 -55.41 48.95
CA PRO A 14 20.04 -54.73 48.88
C PRO A 14 20.25 -53.21 48.86
N GLU A 15 19.60 -52.52 47.92
CA GLU A 15 19.67 -51.06 47.77
C GLU A 15 19.13 -50.39 49.03
N THR A 16 19.83 -49.36 49.52
CA THR A 16 19.33 -48.57 50.66
C THR A 16 18.11 -47.73 50.23
N PRO A 17 17.23 -47.34 51.17
CA PRO A 17 16.07 -46.49 50.85
C PRO A 17 16.46 -45.17 50.16
N GLU A 18 17.63 -44.62 50.49
CA GLU A 18 18.17 -43.37 49.93
C GLU A 18 18.65 -43.55 48.47
N GLU A 19 19.38 -44.63 48.17
CA GLU A 19 19.82 -44.97 46.80
C GLU A 19 18.60 -45.20 45.87
N THR A 20 17.56 -45.89 46.37
CA THR A 20 16.31 -46.10 45.61
C THR A 20 15.59 -44.78 45.30
N ALA A 21 15.58 -43.86 46.26
CA ALA A 21 14.96 -42.54 46.09
C ALA A 21 15.72 -41.69 45.07
N ALA A 22 17.06 -41.69 45.12
CA ALA A 22 17.91 -40.98 44.18
C ALA A 22 17.73 -41.49 42.74
N ARG A 23 17.77 -42.82 42.55
CA ARG A 23 17.52 -43.46 41.24
C ARG A 23 16.15 -43.10 40.67
N LYS A 24 15.09 -43.22 41.49
CA LYS A 24 13.73 -42.82 41.06
C LYS A 24 13.63 -41.32 40.73
N ALA A 25 14.33 -40.46 41.47
CA ALA A 25 14.35 -39.04 41.20
C ALA A 25 15.03 -38.71 39.87
N GLU A 26 16.17 -39.35 39.56
CA GLU A 26 16.85 -39.21 38.26
C GLU A 26 16.00 -39.74 37.10
N PHE A 27 15.43 -40.94 37.23
CA PHE A 27 14.50 -41.48 36.22
C PHE A 27 13.27 -40.59 36.04
N SER A 28 12.69 -40.04 37.12
CA SER A 28 11.55 -39.13 37.03
C SER A 28 11.92 -37.81 36.34
N LYS A 29 13.13 -37.27 36.55
CA LYS A 29 13.59 -36.05 35.85
C LYS A 29 13.77 -36.30 34.36
N THR A 30 14.47 -37.36 33.98
CA THR A 30 14.74 -37.73 32.57
C THR A 30 13.44 -38.09 31.83
N TYR A 31 12.52 -38.80 32.49
CA TYR A 31 11.21 -39.15 31.94
C TYR A 31 10.35 -37.90 31.66
N ARG A 32 10.28 -36.95 32.60
CA ARG A 32 9.53 -35.69 32.42
C ARG A 32 10.14 -34.81 31.33
N ALA A 33 11.48 -34.72 31.26
CA ALA A 33 12.17 -33.94 30.23
C ALA A 33 11.97 -34.51 28.81
N GLY A 34 11.97 -35.84 28.67
CA GLY A 34 11.69 -36.49 27.37
C GLY A 34 10.24 -36.32 26.92
N GLN A 35 9.30 -36.29 27.86
CA GLN A 35 7.88 -36.08 27.56
C GLN A 35 7.59 -34.63 27.13
N SER A 36 8.18 -33.63 27.81
CA SER A 36 7.99 -32.23 27.43
C SER A 36 8.59 -31.89 26.07
N PHE A 37 9.77 -32.43 25.73
CA PHE A 37 10.40 -32.20 24.43
C PHE A 37 9.61 -32.82 23.27
N ARG A 38 9.13 -34.07 23.42
CA ARG A 38 8.28 -34.73 22.42
C ARG A 38 6.94 -34.02 22.26
N ASN A 39 6.33 -33.59 23.36
CA ASN A 39 5.08 -32.82 23.32
C ASN A 39 5.28 -31.44 22.69
N LEU A 40 6.43 -30.80 22.89
CA LEU A 40 6.77 -29.53 22.26
C LEU A 40 6.89 -29.67 20.73
N ILE A 41 7.59 -30.71 20.26
CA ILE A 41 7.71 -31.00 18.82
C ILE A 41 6.34 -31.33 18.23
N ALA A 42 5.54 -32.15 18.92
CA ALA A 42 4.20 -32.49 18.48
C ALA A 42 3.30 -31.24 18.37
N ALA A 43 3.34 -30.35 19.37
CA ALA A 43 2.61 -29.09 19.35
C ALA A 43 3.06 -28.20 18.17
N LEU A 44 4.37 -28.11 17.91
CA LEU A 44 4.92 -27.34 16.79
C LEU A 44 4.47 -27.89 15.42
N ILE A 45 4.44 -29.21 15.26
CA ILE A 45 3.94 -29.83 14.02
C ILE A 45 2.45 -29.54 13.85
N ILE A 46 1.67 -29.62 14.93
CA ILE A 46 0.23 -29.32 14.90
C ILE A 46 0.00 -27.86 14.51
N THR A 47 0.75 -26.91 15.07
CA THR A 47 0.59 -25.50 14.70
C THR A 47 0.95 -25.25 13.24
N LEU A 48 2.03 -25.84 12.73
CA LEU A 48 2.40 -25.74 11.31
C LEU A 48 1.36 -26.39 10.40
N ALA A 49 0.79 -27.52 10.79
CA ALA A 49 -0.27 -28.20 10.04
C ALA A 49 -1.54 -27.33 9.96
N VAL A 50 -1.94 -26.69 11.06
CA VAL A 50 -3.06 -25.74 11.08
C VAL A 50 -2.77 -24.56 10.16
N VAL A 51 -1.57 -23.97 10.23
CA VAL A 51 -1.16 -22.87 9.34
C VAL A 51 -1.20 -23.31 7.87
N ALA A 52 -0.72 -24.51 7.55
CA ALA A 52 -0.78 -25.03 6.19
C ALA A 52 -2.24 -25.18 5.70
N VAL A 53 -3.13 -25.73 6.53
CA VAL A 53 -4.57 -25.81 6.19
C VAL A 53 -5.18 -24.44 5.97
N VAL A 54 -4.80 -23.42 6.75
CA VAL A 54 -5.28 -22.05 6.53
C VAL A 54 -4.73 -21.48 5.21
N ILE A 55 -3.43 -21.66 4.93
CA ILE A 55 -2.80 -21.14 3.71
C ILE A 55 -3.37 -21.77 2.44
N PHE A 56 -3.54 -23.10 2.44
CA PHE A 56 -3.99 -23.87 1.28
C PHE A 56 -5.52 -24.00 1.19
N GLY A 57 -6.22 -23.93 2.33
CA GLY A 57 -7.67 -24.11 2.41
C GLY A 57 -8.46 -22.83 2.19
N VAL A 58 -7.83 -21.65 2.32
CA VAL A 58 -8.45 -20.39 1.90
C VAL A 58 -8.41 -20.34 0.37
N PRO A 59 -9.57 -20.40 -0.31
CA PRO A 59 -9.62 -20.23 -1.75
C PRO A 59 -9.16 -18.81 -2.04
N ARG A 60 -7.95 -18.67 -2.58
CA ARG A 60 -7.57 -17.44 -3.27
C ARG A 60 -8.25 -17.54 -4.62
N GLY A 61 -9.49 -17.05 -4.69
CA GLY A 61 -10.01 -16.67 -5.99
C GLY A 61 -9.00 -15.74 -6.62
N GLU A 62 -8.71 -15.92 -7.91
CA GLU A 62 -8.13 -14.82 -8.68
C GLU A 62 -9.02 -13.59 -8.38
N PRO A 63 -8.44 -12.45 -7.98
CA PRO A 63 -9.25 -11.26 -7.79
C PRO A 63 -10.07 -11.10 -9.06
N ALA A 64 -11.40 -11.02 -8.91
CA ALA A 64 -12.26 -10.72 -10.04
C ALA A 64 -11.63 -9.51 -10.73
N SER A 65 -11.35 -9.59 -12.03
CA SER A 65 -10.78 -8.48 -12.78
C SER A 65 -11.58 -7.24 -12.41
N GLU A 66 -10.94 -6.30 -11.70
CA GLU A 66 -11.61 -5.08 -11.25
C GLU A 66 -12.30 -4.46 -12.47
N PRO A 67 -13.57 -4.04 -12.36
CA PRO A 67 -14.25 -3.38 -13.46
C PRO A 67 -13.35 -2.26 -14.00
N GLN A 68 -12.97 -2.37 -15.28
CA GLN A 68 -12.15 -1.36 -15.91
C GLN A 68 -12.93 -0.05 -15.91
N ILE A 69 -12.39 0.97 -15.23
CA ILE A 69 -13.03 2.29 -15.13
C ILE A 69 -13.07 2.89 -16.54
N ASP A 70 -14.28 3.17 -17.04
CA ASP A 70 -14.50 3.85 -18.31
C ASP A 70 -14.20 5.35 -18.14
N LEU A 71 -12.91 5.68 -18.12
CA LEU A 71 -12.44 7.05 -17.96
C LEU A 71 -12.98 7.99 -19.07
N PRO A 72 -12.96 7.63 -20.38
CA PRO A 72 -13.54 8.49 -21.41
C PRO A 72 -15.03 8.75 -21.22
N GLY A 73 -15.81 7.74 -20.82
CA GLY A 73 -17.25 7.91 -20.55
C GLY A 73 -17.51 8.87 -19.38
N ILE A 74 -16.81 8.68 -18.27
CA ILE A 74 -16.94 9.57 -17.10
C ILE A 74 -16.49 10.99 -17.44
N ALA A 75 -15.39 11.16 -18.18
CA ALA A 75 -14.92 12.47 -18.58
C ALA A 75 -15.95 13.20 -19.46
N ALA A 76 -16.59 12.51 -20.41
CA ALA A 76 -17.65 13.10 -21.24
C ALA A 76 -18.85 13.58 -20.40
N ASP A 77 -19.24 12.82 -19.36
CA ASP A 77 -20.28 13.25 -18.43
C ASP A 77 -19.86 14.50 -17.63
N VAL A 78 -18.58 14.59 -17.24
CA VAL A 78 -18.03 15.76 -16.55
C VAL A 78 -17.98 16.97 -17.46
N GLU A 79 -17.49 16.84 -18.70
CA GLU A 79 -17.48 17.93 -19.68
C GLU A 79 -18.89 18.47 -19.94
N SER A 80 -19.88 17.57 -20.06
CA SER A 80 -21.28 17.97 -20.21
C SER A 80 -21.84 18.66 -18.96
N THR A 81 -21.36 18.32 -17.77
CA THR A 81 -21.84 18.89 -16.50
C THR A 81 -21.21 20.26 -16.23
N MET A 82 -19.92 20.39 -16.55
CA MET A 82 -19.14 21.60 -16.32
C MET A 82 -19.20 22.58 -17.48
N GLU A 83 -19.69 22.15 -18.64
CA GLU A 83 -19.69 22.91 -19.89
C GLU A 83 -18.27 23.40 -20.27
N SER A 84 -17.24 22.64 -19.86
CA SER A 84 -15.81 22.95 -20.01
C SER A 84 -15.00 21.69 -20.32
N PRO A 85 -13.95 21.75 -21.14
CA PRO A 85 -13.08 20.61 -21.44
C PRO A 85 -12.35 20.10 -20.19
N VAL A 86 -12.07 18.80 -20.14
CA VAL A 86 -11.33 18.19 -19.02
C VAL A 86 -10.10 17.42 -19.46
N VAL A 87 -9.13 17.30 -18.55
CA VAL A 87 -7.95 16.46 -18.78
C VAL A 87 -8.29 14.97 -18.74
N ILE A 88 -7.83 14.24 -19.75
CA ILE A 88 -7.97 12.79 -19.90
C ILE A 88 -6.57 12.21 -20.24
N PRO A 89 -5.82 11.66 -19.27
CA PRO A 89 -4.49 11.12 -19.51
C PRO A 89 -4.51 9.93 -20.47
N GLU A 90 -3.52 9.89 -21.37
CA GLU A 90 -3.21 8.66 -22.10
C GLU A 90 -2.52 7.67 -21.17
N LEU A 91 -3.13 6.51 -20.96
CA LEU A 91 -2.64 5.53 -19.98
C LEU A 91 -1.42 4.74 -20.49
N GLY A 92 -1.41 4.44 -21.80
CA GLY A 92 -0.48 3.48 -22.38
C GLY A 92 -0.52 2.12 -21.68
N ASP A 93 0.62 1.41 -21.67
CA ASP A 93 0.76 0.15 -20.95
C ASP A 93 1.23 0.32 -19.50
N PHE A 94 1.62 1.55 -19.12
CA PHE A 94 2.23 1.81 -17.82
C PHE A 94 1.21 2.14 -16.73
N TRP A 95 0.14 2.86 -17.07
CA TRP A 95 -0.85 3.33 -16.10
C TRP A 95 -2.13 2.51 -16.14
N ARG A 96 -2.73 2.34 -14.97
CA ARG A 96 -4.14 1.98 -14.82
C ARG A 96 -4.87 3.07 -14.03
N VAL A 97 -6.14 3.26 -14.34
CA VAL A 97 -7.03 4.15 -13.59
C VAL A 97 -7.49 3.41 -12.33
N ASN A 98 -7.27 4.02 -11.18
CA ASN A 98 -7.71 3.51 -9.89
C ASN A 98 -8.98 4.22 -9.40
N ALA A 99 -9.18 5.48 -9.80
CA ALA A 99 -10.39 6.26 -9.56
C ALA A 99 -10.51 7.40 -10.58
N ALA A 100 -11.74 7.78 -10.92
CA ALA A 100 -12.06 8.96 -11.73
C ALA A 100 -13.41 9.50 -11.23
N GLU A 101 -13.43 10.73 -10.73
CA GLU A 101 -14.62 11.31 -10.10
C GLU A 101 -14.63 12.84 -10.14
N LEU A 102 -15.85 13.40 -10.19
CA LEU A 102 -16.09 14.83 -9.99
C LEU A 102 -16.40 15.07 -8.51
N GLN A 103 -15.54 15.83 -7.83
CA GLN A 103 -15.70 16.18 -6.43
C GLN A 103 -16.29 17.59 -6.32
N GLY A 104 -17.44 17.70 -5.66
CA GLY A 104 -18.03 19.00 -5.32
C GLY A 104 -17.43 19.61 -4.05
N GLY A 105 -17.66 20.90 -3.83
CA GLY A 105 -17.15 21.61 -2.66
C GLY A 105 -17.20 23.13 -2.85
N ALA A 106 -16.30 23.85 -2.18
CA ALA A 106 -16.08 25.26 -2.45
C ALA A 106 -15.48 25.48 -3.85
N THR A 107 -14.65 24.54 -4.30
CA THR A 107 -14.11 24.42 -5.65
C THR A 107 -14.51 23.05 -6.17
N THR A 108 -15.09 23.00 -7.37
CA THR A 108 -15.38 21.72 -8.04
C THR A 108 -14.10 21.18 -8.65
N VAL A 109 -13.83 19.89 -8.49
CA VAL A 109 -12.57 19.28 -8.91
C VAL A 109 -12.82 18.00 -9.69
N TRP A 110 -12.36 17.96 -10.93
CA TRP A 110 -12.21 16.71 -11.68
C TRP A 110 -10.94 15.99 -11.24
N ASN A 111 -11.06 14.79 -10.67
CA ASN A 111 -9.94 14.09 -10.06
C ASN A 111 -9.79 12.67 -10.62
N ILE A 112 -8.59 12.35 -11.10
CA ILE A 112 -8.21 11.03 -11.61
C ILE A 112 -7.04 10.51 -10.79
N THR A 113 -7.18 9.31 -10.22
CA THR A 113 -6.06 8.61 -9.56
C THR A 113 -5.51 7.53 -10.47
N LEU A 114 -4.23 7.65 -10.84
CA LEU A 114 -3.49 6.66 -11.63
C LEU A 114 -2.52 5.87 -10.75
N ALA A 115 -2.41 4.58 -11.00
CA ALA A 115 -1.40 3.69 -10.42
C ALA A 115 -0.64 2.95 -11.54
N PRO A 116 0.60 2.51 -11.32
CA PRO A 116 1.25 1.59 -12.24
C PRO A 116 0.39 0.34 -12.49
N ALA A 117 0.37 -0.12 -13.74
CA ALA A 117 -0.33 -1.34 -14.13
C ALA A 117 0.44 -2.59 -13.68
N ASP A 118 1.77 -2.51 -13.62
CA ASP A 118 2.63 -3.57 -13.09
C ASP A 118 2.53 -3.63 -11.55
N GLU A 119 2.34 -4.84 -11.01
CA GLU A 119 2.21 -5.08 -9.57
C GLU A 119 3.51 -4.88 -8.78
N ASP A 120 4.67 -4.98 -9.45
CA ASP A 120 5.99 -4.75 -8.85
C ASP A 120 6.31 -3.24 -8.74
N GLU A 121 5.59 -2.41 -9.49
CA GLU A 121 5.70 -0.96 -9.46
C GLU A 121 4.78 -0.37 -8.38
N ARG A 122 5.30 0.59 -7.62
CA ARG A 122 4.59 1.19 -6.49
C ARG A 122 4.35 2.68 -6.70
N GLY A 123 3.37 3.17 -5.97
CA GLY A 123 2.98 4.57 -5.92
C GLY A 123 1.78 4.89 -6.81
N PHE A 124 1.44 6.17 -6.86
CA PHE A 124 0.33 6.70 -7.64
C PHE A 124 0.58 8.17 -8.01
N ILE A 125 -0.14 8.66 -9.01
CA ILE A 125 -0.28 10.09 -9.32
C ILE A 125 -1.76 10.41 -9.39
N ARG A 126 -2.18 11.48 -8.73
CA ARG A 126 -3.49 12.11 -8.92
C ARG A 126 -3.34 13.28 -9.87
N ILE A 127 -4.27 13.38 -10.81
CA ILE A 127 -4.46 14.53 -11.68
C ILE A 127 -5.74 15.21 -11.18
N ALA A 128 -5.62 16.41 -10.65
CA ALA A 128 -6.75 17.22 -10.24
C ALA A 128 -6.83 18.46 -11.13
N GLN A 129 -7.98 18.67 -11.78
CA GLN A 129 -8.35 19.91 -12.44
C GLN A 129 -9.39 20.59 -11.57
N ALA A 130 -8.99 21.68 -10.94
CA ALA A 130 -9.85 22.53 -10.15
C ALA A 130 -10.45 23.59 -11.07
N PHE A 131 -11.77 23.58 -11.19
CA PHE A 131 -12.49 24.53 -12.04
C PHE A 131 -12.58 25.91 -11.39
N ASP A 132 -12.44 26.97 -12.18
CA ASP A 132 -12.50 28.37 -11.72
C ASP A 132 -11.58 28.63 -10.51
N ALA A 133 -10.34 28.14 -10.59
CA ALA A 133 -9.37 28.16 -9.50
C ALA A 133 -8.01 28.69 -9.95
N ASP A 134 -7.35 29.40 -9.05
CA ASP A 134 -5.99 29.89 -9.26
C ASP A 134 -4.95 29.09 -8.46
N ALA A 135 -3.66 29.44 -8.63
CA ALA A 135 -2.54 28.78 -7.94
C ALA A 135 -2.62 28.78 -6.40
N SER A 136 -3.45 29.64 -5.79
CA SER A 136 -3.68 29.65 -4.34
C SER A 136 -4.54 28.47 -3.85
N TRP A 137 -5.21 27.75 -4.75
CA TRP A 137 -5.99 26.57 -4.43
C TRP A 137 -5.10 25.39 -4.02
N ALA A 138 -4.01 25.13 -4.74
CA ALA A 138 -3.16 23.95 -4.49
C ALA A 138 -2.59 23.85 -3.07
N PRO A 139 -2.08 24.94 -2.44
CA PRO A 139 -1.68 24.91 -1.04
C PRO A 139 -2.80 24.46 -0.08
N GLN A 140 -4.07 24.73 -0.38
CA GLN A 140 -5.20 24.32 0.46
C GLN A 140 -5.38 22.80 0.44
N LEU A 141 -5.11 22.16 -0.71
CA LEU A 141 -5.12 20.71 -0.86
C LEU A 141 -3.85 20.05 -0.30
N LEU A 142 -2.73 20.78 -0.30
CA LEU A 142 -1.41 20.30 0.12
C LEU A 142 -1.05 20.72 1.55
N ASP A 143 -2.02 20.75 2.46
CA ASP A 143 -1.85 21.03 3.90
C ASP A 143 -1.13 22.36 4.21
N GLY A 144 -1.38 23.38 3.40
CA GLY A 144 -0.76 24.71 3.50
C GLY A 144 0.64 24.81 2.87
N THR A 145 1.08 23.81 2.13
CA THR A 145 2.41 23.84 1.48
C THR A 145 2.40 24.81 0.30
N ALA A 146 3.19 25.88 0.40
CA ALA A 146 3.41 26.82 -0.69
C ALA A 146 4.36 26.27 -1.77
N SER A 147 4.27 26.80 -2.99
CA SER A 147 5.24 26.52 -4.06
C SER A 147 6.64 26.98 -3.60
N THR A 148 7.63 26.15 -3.90
CA THR A 148 9.03 26.37 -3.50
C THR A 148 9.95 26.70 -4.68
N ASP A 149 9.54 26.31 -5.88
CA ASP A 149 10.31 26.49 -7.11
C ASP A 149 9.37 26.39 -8.32
N THR A 150 9.88 26.63 -9.51
CA THR A 150 9.17 26.41 -10.77
C THR A 150 10.03 25.56 -11.69
N THR A 151 9.42 24.60 -12.40
CA THR A 151 10.08 23.80 -13.43
C THR A 151 9.38 23.98 -14.77
N ARG A 152 10.12 23.84 -15.87
CA ARG A 152 9.55 23.97 -17.23
C ARG A 152 9.41 22.59 -17.87
N ILE A 153 8.18 22.22 -18.25
CA ILE A 153 7.85 20.94 -18.87
C ILE A 153 7.05 21.21 -20.14
N GLY A 154 7.56 20.73 -21.29
CA GLY A 154 7.02 20.97 -22.64
C GLY A 154 6.55 22.41 -22.93
N GLY A 155 7.28 23.38 -22.39
CA GLY A 155 7.06 24.81 -22.62
C GLY A 155 6.17 25.51 -21.59
N LEU A 156 5.44 24.78 -20.74
CA LEU A 156 4.65 25.32 -19.64
C LEU A 156 5.48 25.43 -18.35
N ASP A 157 5.18 26.44 -17.55
CA ASP A 157 5.75 26.61 -16.20
C ASP A 157 4.90 25.85 -15.19
N TRP A 158 5.55 25.05 -14.35
CA TRP A 158 4.93 24.24 -13.33
C TRP A 158 5.49 24.62 -11.96
N ASP A 159 4.62 25.05 -11.05
CA ASP A 159 4.95 25.26 -9.64
C ASP A 159 5.30 23.93 -8.97
N VAL A 160 6.41 23.91 -8.24
CA VAL A 160 6.92 22.72 -7.54
C VAL A 160 6.68 22.87 -6.04
N TYR A 161 5.93 21.93 -5.48
CA TYR A 161 5.61 21.90 -4.05
C TYR A 161 6.50 20.87 -3.34
N ALA A 162 7.48 21.35 -2.57
CA ALA A 162 8.34 20.50 -1.76
C ALA A 162 7.65 20.08 -0.46
N LEU A 163 6.93 18.96 -0.52
CA LEU A 163 6.33 18.33 0.67
C LEU A 163 7.48 17.84 1.57
N GLY A 164 7.51 18.27 2.84
CA GLY A 164 8.58 18.00 3.82
C GLY A 164 8.75 16.53 4.25
N GLY A 165 8.32 15.59 3.41
CA GLY A 165 8.19 14.17 3.68
C GLY A 165 6.93 13.61 3.02
N ARG A 166 6.58 12.36 3.36
CA ARG A 166 5.26 11.84 3.01
C ARG A 166 4.20 12.51 3.87
N THR A 167 3.19 13.11 3.23
CA THR A 167 1.97 13.57 3.92
C THR A 167 1.18 12.37 4.46
N GLU A 168 0.13 12.63 5.25
CA GLU A 168 -0.79 11.60 5.74
C GLU A 168 -1.40 10.77 4.60
N ASN A 169 -1.59 11.41 3.44
CA ASN A 169 -2.12 10.79 2.22
C ASN A 169 -1.04 10.13 1.34
N ASN A 170 0.15 9.88 1.89
CA ASN A 170 1.32 9.34 1.21
C ASN A 170 1.80 10.17 0.01
N VAL A 171 1.48 11.46 -0.06
CA VAL A 171 1.96 12.34 -1.13
C VAL A 171 3.39 12.79 -0.79
N SER A 172 4.31 12.67 -1.74
CA SER A 172 5.72 13.07 -1.58
C SER A 172 6.19 14.03 -2.66
N HIS A 173 5.43 14.20 -3.74
CA HIS A 173 5.76 15.14 -4.80
C HIS A 173 4.47 15.71 -5.41
N ALA A 174 4.49 17.00 -5.73
CA ALA A 174 3.41 17.67 -6.41
C ALA A 174 3.94 18.80 -7.30
N ILE A 175 3.32 18.95 -8.47
CA ILE A 175 3.53 20.06 -9.39
C ILE A 175 2.19 20.58 -9.90
N GLY A 176 2.05 21.88 -10.14
CA GLY A 176 0.81 22.46 -10.68
C GLY A 176 1.04 23.54 -11.72
N THR A 177 0.05 23.80 -12.56
CA THR A 177 0.07 24.85 -13.58
C THR A 177 -1.31 25.46 -13.72
N GLN A 178 -1.36 26.76 -14.00
CA GLN A 178 -2.57 27.43 -14.45
C GLN A 178 -2.93 26.94 -15.87
N ALA A 179 -4.23 26.77 -16.14
CA ALA A 179 -4.79 26.38 -17.43
C ALA A 179 -6.07 27.16 -17.71
N GLY A 180 -5.94 28.39 -18.25
CA GLY A 180 -7.07 29.33 -18.27
C GLY A 180 -7.46 29.75 -16.86
N ASP A 181 -8.74 29.71 -16.56
CA ASP A 181 -9.40 29.93 -15.28
C ASP A 181 -9.32 28.69 -14.38
N ASP A 182 -8.89 27.54 -14.92
CA ASP A 182 -8.71 26.30 -14.17
C ASP A 182 -7.27 26.15 -13.64
N TYR A 183 -7.12 25.41 -12.54
CA TYR A 183 -5.82 25.02 -12.01
C TYR A 183 -5.62 23.51 -12.07
N ILE A 184 -4.51 23.07 -12.65
CA ILE A 184 -4.17 21.65 -12.79
C ILE A 184 -3.05 21.30 -11.83
N LEU A 185 -3.28 20.30 -10.98
CA LEU A 185 -2.33 19.80 -10.00
C LEU A 185 -2.09 18.30 -10.19
N LEU A 186 -0.83 17.93 -10.36
CA LEU A 186 -0.36 16.55 -10.38
C LEU A 186 0.36 16.26 -9.08
N TYR A 187 -0.13 15.31 -8.30
CA TYR A 187 0.43 15.02 -6.97
C TYR A 187 0.32 13.56 -6.60
N GLY A 188 1.33 13.02 -5.92
CA GLY A 188 1.30 11.64 -5.47
C GLY A 188 2.61 11.17 -4.87
N SER A 189 2.83 9.86 -4.95
CA SER A 189 3.98 9.17 -4.35
C SER A 189 5.02 8.70 -5.37
N ARG A 190 4.78 8.96 -6.66
CA ARG A 190 5.73 8.68 -7.75
C ARG A 190 6.84 9.73 -7.79
N SER A 191 7.94 9.38 -8.47
CA SER A 191 9.09 10.27 -8.62
C SER A 191 8.77 11.51 -9.45
N ALA A 192 9.55 12.57 -9.26
CA ALA A 192 9.46 13.78 -10.07
C ALA A 192 9.56 13.49 -11.58
N ASP A 193 10.46 12.59 -12.00
CA ASP A 193 10.59 12.20 -13.40
C ASP A 193 9.35 11.49 -13.94
N SER A 194 8.73 10.61 -13.15
CA SER A 194 7.51 9.91 -13.54
C SER A 194 6.34 10.89 -13.66
N THR A 195 6.26 11.87 -12.76
CA THR A 195 5.25 12.92 -12.79
C THR A 195 5.47 13.88 -13.95
N ALA A 196 6.72 14.25 -14.25
CA ALA A 196 7.06 15.13 -15.36
C ALA A 196 6.70 14.52 -16.73
N LYS A 197 6.91 13.22 -16.92
CA LYS A 197 6.50 12.52 -18.15
C LYS A 197 4.98 12.53 -18.34
N LEU A 198 4.23 12.30 -17.26
CA LEU A 198 2.77 12.39 -17.31
C LEU A 198 2.31 13.83 -17.60
N ALA A 199 2.91 14.81 -16.93
CA ALA A 199 2.65 16.23 -17.16
C ALA A 199 2.90 16.60 -18.63
N GLU A 200 4.02 16.16 -19.21
CA GLU A 200 4.37 16.40 -20.61
C GLU A 200 3.31 15.85 -21.58
N SER A 201 2.78 14.65 -21.31
CA SER A 201 1.72 14.06 -22.14
C SER A 201 0.40 14.84 -22.12
N LEU A 202 0.13 15.59 -21.04
CA LEU A 202 -1.11 16.36 -20.89
C LEU A 202 -1.06 17.74 -21.56
N ILE A 203 0.12 18.23 -21.95
CA ILE A 203 0.31 19.60 -22.44
C ILE A 203 -0.63 20.01 -23.58
N PRO A 204 -0.88 19.18 -24.61
CA PRO A 204 -1.83 19.54 -25.67
C PRO A 204 -3.24 19.83 -25.14
N GLN A 205 -3.70 19.05 -24.16
CA GLN A 205 -5.02 19.23 -23.54
C GLN A 205 -5.04 20.45 -22.64
N ILE A 206 -3.99 20.65 -21.84
CA ILE A 206 -3.85 21.83 -20.96
C ILE A 206 -3.92 23.13 -21.77
N ARG A 207 -3.25 23.17 -22.93
CA ARG A 207 -3.34 24.32 -23.85
C ARG A 207 -4.73 24.50 -24.43
N THR A 208 -5.40 23.41 -24.79
CA THR A 208 -6.78 23.46 -25.30
C THR A 208 -7.73 24.04 -24.25
N ILE A 209 -7.61 23.60 -22.99
CA ILE A 209 -8.36 24.16 -21.86
C ILE A 209 -8.09 25.65 -21.71
N SER A 210 -6.80 26.05 -21.76
CA SER A 210 -6.41 27.46 -21.64
C SER A 210 -6.88 28.35 -22.79
N GLU A 211 -7.26 27.76 -23.93
CA GLU A 211 -7.73 28.48 -25.12
C GLU A 211 -9.27 28.42 -25.28
N ALA A 212 -9.97 27.67 -24.43
CA ALA A 212 -11.41 27.45 -24.52
C ALA A 212 -12.26 28.61 -23.95
N GLU A 213 -11.61 29.61 -23.35
CA GLU A 213 -12.18 30.89 -22.88
C GLU A 213 -12.33 31.94 -23.99
#